data_AF-A0A0D6EQL7-F1
#
_entry.id   AF-A0A0D6EQL7-F1
#
_cell.length_a   1.000
_cell.length_b   1.000
_cell.length_c   1.000
_cell.angle_alpha   90.00
_cell.angle_beta   90.00
_cell.angle_gamma   90.00
#
_symmetry.space_group_name_H-M   'P 1'
#
loop_
_entity.id
_entity.type
_entity.pdbx_description
1 polymer ?
#
loop_
_entity_poly.entity_id
_entity_poly.type
_entity_poly.pdbx_seq_one_letter_code
_entity_poly.pdbx_strand_id
1 'polypeptide(L)'
;MASRVAARPAAPGSSTTTATTAARQPYANAARYAPQSYRRREPPPQYTIERVRGADGVEKEVLTLEDTPDPSPAPAAGPLTNGAGAARGQAHASTSSARQDPYGGYEPAPKKRKSDVAAQAQAQAPGQAYAGAAGYQTYAMGSNAQGPSGYRAQAAASTSGYKRKHDEYERDSGSAYRTSQKGKDKALEYSDKEGHFIVRIGGTVTDSRHGPTSYRIERLLGQGTFGKVVAAKIVGSEKPVAVKIIRNVPKYQEAAKTEVKVLQELAKNDPGNQKKCIQLLQSFDFMGHTCLVTELLSASVFDFLKENAYEPFPLSHVQQFARQLLTSLKYVHDNQLVHTDLKPENILLEDNRSIVVPSRKNKNRKILRNTGIRLIDFGSATFEDHYHAQVVSTRHYRAPEIILCLGWSYPCDMWSIGCILVEFITGEALFQTHENLEHLAMMEKVFGPMPPEVAKDARTCTIAQHPEWFKAVGGGRSRSPNFVLNFPTPQTQKQSKKYVSGMRKLSDIISPSDPARQRFLSLCEGLLRWEREKRLTVHQALAHPFFDIAIEDDGTTYGR
;
A
#
# COMPACT_ATOMS: atom_id res chain seq x y z
N MET A 1 61.57 20.85 6.79
CA MET A 1 61.40 20.04 5.57
C MET A 1 59.93 20.21 5.16
N ALA A 2 59.64 21.07 4.18
CA ALA A 2 59.69 20.80 2.74
C ALA A 2 58.52 19.88 2.34
N SER A 3 57.34 20.40 1.94
CA SER A 3 56.99 21.09 0.68
C SER A 3 56.68 20.12 -0.46
N ARG A 4 55.82 20.40 -1.46
CA ARG A 4 54.63 21.25 -1.74
C ARG A 4 54.49 21.25 -3.27
N VAL A 5 53.29 21.52 -3.80
CA VAL A 5 53.01 21.98 -5.19
C VAL A 5 52.97 20.89 -6.29
N ALA A 6 52.11 21.17 -7.29
CA ALA A 6 51.81 20.37 -8.48
C ALA A 6 51.92 21.25 -9.75
N ALA A 7 51.89 20.68 -10.96
CA ALA A 7 51.55 21.43 -12.18
C ALA A 7 51.14 20.56 -13.40
N ARG A 8 50.12 21.02 -14.12
CA ARG A 8 49.93 20.95 -15.60
C ARG A 8 50.48 22.29 -16.16
N PRO A 9 50.77 22.51 -17.49
CA PRO A 9 49.82 22.24 -18.59
C PRO A 9 50.38 22.07 -20.04
N ALA A 10 49.45 22.02 -21.01
CA ALA A 10 49.52 22.56 -22.39
C ALA A 10 50.32 21.85 -23.53
N ALA A 11 49.87 22.15 -24.77
CA ALA A 11 50.45 21.81 -26.09
C ALA A 11 50.97 23.12 -26.79
N PRO A 12 51.22 23.29 -28.12
CA PRO A 12 50.37 22.91 -29.29
C PRO A 12 51.11 22.60 -30.63
N GLY A 13 50.35 22.52 -31.75
CA GLY A 13 50.82 22.59 -33.16
C GLY A 13 50.31 21.42 -34.03
N SER A 14 49.43 21.55 -35.05
CA SER A 14 49.39 22.34 -36.31
C SER A 14 50.25 21.76 -37.46
N SER A 15 49.78 21.55 -38.71
CA SER A 15 48.43 21.63 -39.35
C SER A 15 48.48 20.81 -40.70
N THR A 16 47.83 21.03 -41.87
CA THR A 16 47.00 22.10 -42.47
C THR A 16 46.32 21.63 -43.79
N THR A 17 45.03 21.93 -44.03
CA THR A 17 44.37 22.21 -45.37
C THR A 17 44.34 21.10 -46.47
N THR A 18 43.52 21.06 -47.56
CA THR A 18 42.36 21.79 -48.20
C THR A 18 41.67 20.79 -49.20
N ALA A 19 40.61 20.99 -50.00
CA ALA A 19 39.57 22.00 -50.37
C ALA A 19 38.36 21.23 -51.01
N THR A 20 37.08 21.66 -50.98
CA THR A 20 36.34 22.65 -51.83
C THR A 20 36.37 22.34 -53.35
N THR A 21 35.25 22.19 -54.09
CA THR A 21 34.46 23.25 -54.82
C THR A 21 33.39 22.56 -55.73
N ALA A 22 32.40 23.20 -56.38
CA ALA A 22 31.18 23.88 -55.90
C ALA A 22 30.13 24.07 -57.05
N ALA A 23 28.82 24.01 -56.72
CA ALA A 23 27.62 24.59 -57.37
C ALA A 23 27.41 24.68 -58.92
N ARG A 24 26.26 24.15 -59.41
CA ARG A 24 25.13 24.89 -60.06
C ARG A 24 23.95 23.98 -60.47
N GLN A 25 22.76 24.56 -60.72
CA GLN A 25 21.52 23.89 -61.20
C GLN A 25 21.39 23.92 -62.74
N PRO A 26 20.49 23.11 -63.35
CA PRO A 26 19.20 23.68 -63.78
C PRO A 26 17.93 22.77 -63.73
N TYR A 27 16.78 23.45 -63.64
CA TYR A 27 15.37 23.16 -63.99
C TYR A 27 14.80 21.79 -64.47
N ALA A 28 13.60 21.51 -63.91
CA ALA A 28 12.32 21.12 -64.58
C ALA A 28 11.82 19.64 -64.64
N ASN A 29 10.62 19.47 -64.07
CA ASN A 29 9.46 18.65 -64.48
C ASN A 29 9.59 17.15 -64.83
N ALA A 30 9.13 16.29 -63.91
CA ALA A 30 8.06 15.32 -64.18
C ALA A 30 7.35 14.93 -62.87
N ALA A 31 6.01 14.86 -62.87
CA ALA A 31 5.21 14.58 -61.67
C ALA A 31 4.60 13.16 -61.68
N ARG A 32 4.58 12.50 -60.51
CA ARG A 32 3.57 11.49 -60.15
C ARG A 32 3.19 11.64 -58.68
N TYR A 33 1.90 11.45 -58.39
CA TYR A 33 1.31 11.71 -57.08
C TYR A 33 1.66 10.60 -56.07
N ALA A 34 2.02 11.00 -54.85
CA ALA A 34 1.84 10.17 -53.65
C ALA A 34 0.62 10.72 -52.88
N PRO A 35 -0.30 9.88 -52.39
CA PRO A 35 -1.51 10.36 -51.73
C PRO A 35 -1.18 10.99 -50.38
N GLN A 36 -1.66 12.22 -50.16
CA GLN A 36 -1.67 12.81 -48.83
C GLN A 36 -2.57 11.96 -47.92
N SER A 37 -2.01 11.42 -46.84
CA SER A 37 -2.81 10.83 -45.78
C SER A 37 -3.58 11.94 -45.08
N TYR A 38 -4.88 12.04 -45.39
CA TYR A 38 -5.78 12.95 -44.69
C TYR A 38 -5.73 12.65 -43.19
N ARG A 39 -5.02 13.47 -42.42
CA ARG A 39 -5.24 13.56 -40.97
C ARG A 39 -6.68 13.99 -40.78
N ARG A 40 -7.53 13.03 -40.41
CA ARG A 40 -8.88 13.29 -39.93
C ARG A 40 -8.74 14.21 -38.72
N ARG A 41 -8.97 15.52 -38.92
CA ARG A 41 -9.15 16.43 -37.79
C ARG A 41 -10.41 15.97 -37.09
N GLU A 42 -10.27 15.56 -35.84
CA GLU A 42 -11.43 15.44 -34.96
C GLU A 42 -12.07 16.83 -34.87
N PRO A 43 -13.41 16.94 -34.90
CA PRO A 43 -14.07 18.22 -34.69
C PRO A 43 -13.71 18.73 -33.29
N PRO A 44 -13.54 20.05 -33.08
CA PRO A 44 -13.45 20.57 -31.73
C PRO A 44 -14.72 20.20 -30.94
N PRO A 45 -14.62 19.91 -29.64
CA PRO A 45 -15.80 19.61 -28.84
C PRO A 45 -16.75 20.80 -28.91
N GLN A 46 -18.01 20.54 -29.27
CA GLN A 46 -19.04 21.57 -29.24
C GLN A 46 -19.39 21.84 -27.79
N TYR A 47 -18.99 23.02 -27.31
CA TYR A 47 -19.41 23.57 -26.04
C TYR A 47 -20.22 24.83 -26.31
N THR A 48 -21.28 25.05 -25.54
CA THR A 48 -21.99 26.32 -25.48
C THR A 48 -21.54 27.09 -24.25
N ILE A 49 -21.40 28.41 -24.38
CA ILE A 49 -21.18 29.33 -23.26
C ILE A 49 -22.44 30.17 -23.10
N GLU A 50 -23.16 29.97 -22.01
CA GLU A 50 -24.29 30.81 -21.63
C GLU A 50 -23.91 31.74 -20.47
N ARG A 51 -24.31 33.01 -20.56
CA ARG A 51 -24.14 33.99 -19.47
C ARG A 51 -25.40 34.03 -18.62
N VAL A 52 -25.33 33.42 -17.44
CA VAL A 52 -26.46 33.34 -16.51
C VAL A 52 -26.22 34.35 -15.38
N ARG A 53 -27.17 35.26 -15.19
CA ARG A 53 -27.18 36.20 -14.04
C ARG A 53 -27.84 35.52 -12.84
N GLY A 54 -27.11 35.38 -11.74
CA GLY A 54 -27.64 34.82 -10.50
C GLY A 54 -28.60 35.76 -9.79
N ALA A 55 -29.35 35.21 -8.81
CA ALA A 55 -30.19 36.00 -7.91
C ALA A 55 -29.38 36.93 -6.97
N ASP A 56 -28.06 36.76 -6.93
CA ASP A 56 -27.07 37.68 -6.34
C ASP A 56 -26.73 38.88 -7.26
N GLY A 57 -27.31 38.94 -8.46
CA GLY A 57 -27.05 39.96 -9.48
C GLY A 57 -25.75 39.74 -10.27
N VAL A 58 -24.98 38.69 -9.95
CA VAL A 58 -23.67 38.43 -10.55
C VAL A 58 -23.83 37.55 -11.79
N GLU A 59 -23.30 38.01 -12.93
CA GLU A 59 -23.20 37.19 -14.14
C GLU A 59 -22.05 36.20 -14.06
N LYS A 60 -22.32 34.96 -14.45
CA LYS A 60 -21.36 33.85 -14.50
C LYS A 60 -21.50 33.16 -15.86
N GLU A 61 -20.37 32.82 -16.47
CA GLU A 61 -20.32 32.01 -17.69
C GLU A 61 -20.43 30.54 -17.33
N VAL A 62 -21.44 29.87 -17.90
CA VAL A 62 -21.68 28.43 -17.75
C VAL A 62 -21.27 27.75 -19.05
N LEU A 63 -20.33 26.82 -18.94
CA LEU A 63 -19.87 25.96 -20.03
C LEU A 63 -20.65 24.65 -20.01
N THR A 64 -21.44 24.41 -21.05
CA THR A 64 -22.19 23.16 -21.23
C THR A 64 -21.52 22.31 -22.31
N LEU A 65 -21.38 21.02 -22.04
CA LEU A 65 -20.90 19.99 -22.97
C LEU A 65 -22.06 19.03 -23.26
N GLU A 66 -22.24 18.65 -24.51
CA GLU A 66 -23.25 17.64 -24.88
C GLU A 66 -22.70 16.22 -24.63
N ASP A 67 -23.29 15.51 -23.67
CA ASP A 67 -22.98 14.09 -23.42
C ASP A 67 -23.54 13.21 -24.54
N THR A 68 -22.76 12.21 -24.98
CA THR A 68 -23.21 11.22 -25.96
C THR A 68 -24.32 10.33 -25.40
N PRO A 69 -25.41 10.05 -26.13
CA PRO A 69 -26.54 9.29 -25.62
C PRO A 69 -26.23 7.81 -25.36
N ASP A 70 -26.89 7.25 -24.35
CA ASP A 70 -26.77 5.84 -23.95
C ASP A 70 -27.16 4.85 -25.08
N PRO A 71 -26.53 3.66 -25.14
CA PRO A 71 -26.86 2.63 -26.12
C PRO A 71 -28.20 1.94 -25.82
N SER A 72 -29.09 1.93 -26.82
CA SER A 72 -30.41 1.28 -26.74
C SER A 72 -30.33 -0.23 -26.42
N PRO A 73 -31.30 -0.78 -25.66
CA PRO A 73 -31.32 -2.19 -25.30
C PRO A 73 -31.56 -3.12 -26.50
N ALA A 74 -30.93 -4.29 -26.50
CA ALA A 74 -31.03 -5.29 -27.57
C ALA A 74 -32.38 -6.05 -27.55
N PRO A 75 -32.92 -6.44 -28.73
CA PRO A 75 -34.18 -7.18 -28.84
C PRO A 75 -34.06 -8.65 -28.40
N ALA A 76 -35.19 -9.24 -28.02
CA ALA A 76 -35.28 -10.64 -27.57
C ALA A 76 -35.09 -11.67 -28.70
N ALA A 77 -34.57 -12.85 -28.36
CA ALA A 77 -34.28 -13.91 -29.32
C ALA A 77 -35.52 -14.75 -29.69
N GLY A 78 -35.79 -14.88 -30.99
CA GLY A 78 -36.67 -15.91 -31.56
C GLY A 78 -35.92 -17.22 -31.89
N PRO A 79 -36.64 -18.32 -32.18
CA PRO A 79 -36.05 -19.66 -32.31
C PRO A 79 -35.30 -19.91 -33.63
N LEU A 80 -34.43 -20.92 -33.59
CA LEU A 80 -33.51 -21.34 -34.65
C LEU A 80 -34.19 -22.07 -35.82
N THR A 81 -33.68 -21.88 -37.03
CA THR A 81 -33.84 -22.79 -38.18
C THR A 81 -32.50 -22.97 -38.92
N ASN A 82 -32.35 -24.10 -39.63
CA ASN A 82 -31.08 -24.53 -40.23
C ASN A 82 -30.89 -24.01 -41.67
N GLY A 83 -29.64 -23.75 -42.06
CA GLY A 83 -29.23 -23.52 -43.45
C GLY A 83 -27.71 -23.54 -43.60
N ALA A 84 -27.18 -24.26 -44.59
CA ALA A 84 -25.74 -24.38 -44.86
C ALA A 84 -25.36 -23.70 -46.19
N GLY A 85 -24.12 -23.22 -46.34
CA GLY A 85 -23.68 -22.69 -47.64
C GLY A 85 -22.31 -22.03 -47.73
N ALA A 86 -21.31 -22.81 -48.16
CA ALA A 86 -20.13 -22.38 -48.95
C ALA A 86 -19.17 -21.33 -48.35
N ALA A 87 -18.06 -21.10 -49.07
CA ALA A 87 -16.92 -20.30 -48.61
C ALA A 87 -16.29 -19.45 -49.71
N ARG A 88 -15.79 -18.27 -49.33
CA ARG A 88 -14.52 -17.64 -49.74
C ARG A 88 -14.27 -16.42 -48.87
N GLY A 89 -13.01 -16.12 -48.55
CA GLY A 89 -12.66 -15.08 -47.58
C GLY A 89 -11.73 -14.00 -48.12
N GLN A 90 -11.54 -12.95 -47.32
CA GLN A 90 -10.44 -11.98 -47.40
C GLN A 90 -10.15 -11.43 -45.98
N ALA A 91 -9.03 -10.72 -45.82
CA ALA A 91 -8.46 -10.39 -44.50
C ALA A 91 -8.98 -9.07 -43.92
N HIS A 92 -8.99 -8.93 -42.58
CA HIS A 92 -8.04 -8.06 -41.85
C HIS A 92 -8.26 -8.08 -40.32
N ALA A 93 -7.32 -7.45 -39.60
CA ALA A 93 -7.47 -6.91 -38.25
C ALA A 93 -7.80 -7.89 -37.10
N SER A 94 -6.79 -8.65 -36.65
CA SER A 94 -6.75 -9.19 -35.29
C SER A 94 -6.65 -8.04 -34.28
N THR A 95 -7.77 -7.65 -33.66
CA THR A 95 -7.79 -6.66 -32.58
C THR A 95 -7.09 -7.21 -31.34
N SER A 96 -6.06 -6.51 -30.87
CA SER A 96 -5.39 -6.86 -29.62
C SER A 96 -6.34 -6.62 -28.45
N SER A 97 -6.69 -7.67 -27.72
CA SER A 97 -7.43 -7.53 -26.46
C SER A 97 -6.63 -6.68 -25.48
N ALA A 98 -7.23 -5.59 -25.01
CA ALA A 98 -6.72 -4.89 -23.84
C ALA A 98 -6.70 -5.88 -22.68
N ARG A 99 -5.53 -6.08 -22.05
CA ARG A 99 -5.44 -6.93 -20.85
C ARG A 99 -6.28 -6.27 -19.75
N GLN A 100 -7.10 -7.07 -19.09
CA GLN A 100 -7.68 -6.69 -17.81
C GLN A 100 -6.53 -6.47 -16.82
N ASP A 101 -6.64 -5.45 -15.96
CA ASP A 101 -5.71 -5.25 -14.86
C ASP A 101 -5.75 -6.51 -13.96
N PRO A 102 -4.62 -7.18 -13.63
CA PRO A 102 -4.63 -8.28 -12.66
C PRO A 102 -5.14 -7.81 -11.28
N TYR A 103 -5.02 -6.52 -10.97
CA TYR A 103 -5.64 -5.89 -9.81
C TYR A 103 -7.05 -5.35 -10.11
N GLY A 104 -7.76 -5.93 -11.09
CA GLY A 104 -9.06 -5.49 -11.60
C GLY A 104 -10.18 -5.48 -10.56
N GLY A 105 -10.32 -4.35 -9.87
CA GLY A 105 -11.18 -4.17 -8.69
C GLY A 105 -10.53 -3.31 -7.60
N TYR A 106 -9.21 -3.12 -7.62
CA TYR A 106 -8.48 -2.26 -6.70
C TYR A 106 -8.43 -0.79 -7.17
N GLU A 107 -9.61 -0.19 -7.33
CA GLU A 107 -9.76 1.21 -6.94
C GLU A 107 -10.29 1.24 -5.50
N PRO A 108 -9.66 1.97 -4.56
CA PRO A 108 -10.26 2.24 -3.26
C PRO A 108 -11.39 3.28 -3.40
N ALA A 109 -12.48 2.87 -4.05
CA ALA A 109 -13.63 3.72 -4.32
C ALA A 109 -14.16 4.36 -3.01
N PRO A 110 -14.46 5.67 -3.00
CA PRO A 110 -14.96 6.34 -1.80
C PRO A 110 -16.28 5.71 -1.36
N LYS A 111 -16.35 5.25 -0.11
CA LYS A 111 -17.42 4.39 0.42
C LYS A 111 -18.77 5.14 0.55
N LYS A 112 -19.45 5.36 -0.57
CA LYS A 112 -20.87 5.72 -0.62
C LYS A 112 -21.71 4.55 -0.09
N ARG A 113 -22.01 4.53 1.22
CA ARG A 113 -23.16 3.78 1.75
C ARG A 113 -24.40 4.67 1.68
N LYS A 114 -25.43 4.19 0.98
CA LYS A 114 -26.76 4.82 0.89
C LYS A 114 -27.83 3.84 1.39
N SER A 115 -27.69 3.47 2.65
CA SER A 115 -28.73 2.95 3.54
C SER A 115 -28.30 3.38 4.95
N ASP A 116 -29.15 3.87 5.84
CA ASP A 116 -30.61 3.68 5.89
C ASP A 116 -31.37 5.01 6.06
N VAL A 117 -32.30 5.33 5.15
CA VAL A 117 -33.37 6.33 5.36
C VAL A 117 -34.61 5.89 4.58
N ALA A 118 -35.76 5.84 5.28
CA ALA A 118 -37.15 5.83 4.80
C ALA A 118 -38.00 4.58 5.12
N ALA A 119 -38.45 4.49 6.38
CA ALA A 119 -39.81 4.11 6.74
C ALA A 119 -40.22 4.97 7.96
N GLN A 120 -41.42 5.54 7.97
CA GLN A 120 -41.82 6.56 8.95
C GLN A 120 -43.04 6.13 9.78
N ALA A 121 -43.11 6.68 11.01
CA ALA A 121 -44.32 6.79 11.84
C ALA A 121 -44.87 5.45 12.41
N GLN A 122 -45.58 5.41 13.55
CA GLN A 122 -46.05 6.49 14.43
C GLN A 122 -46.23 6.01 15.89
N ALA A 123 -46.43 6.97 16.81
CA ALA A 123 -47.06 6.83 18.14
C ALA A 123 -46.27 6.24 19.35
N GLN A 124 -46.08 7.15 20.32
CA GLN A 124 -46.16 6.94 21.79
C GLN A 124 -44.95 6.30 22.53
N ALA A 125 -44.90 6.56 23.84
CA ALA A 125 -43.72 6.54 24.73
C ALA A 125 -44.13 6.01 26.14
N PRO A 126 -43.29 6.06 27.21
CA PRO A 126 -41.83 6.23 27.32
C PRO A 126 -41.14 5.07 28.10
N GLY A 127 -39.80 4.95 28.05
CA GLY A 127 -39.08 3.93 28.82
C GLY A 127 -37.57 4.14 29.02
N GLN A 128 -37.21 4.49 30.26
CA GLN A 128 -35.91 4.37 30.95
C GLN A 128 -34.60 4.16 30.14
N ALA A 129 -33.63 5.06 30.34
CA ALA A 129 -32.24 4.87 29.91
C ALA A 129 -31.44 4.01 30.90
N TYR A 130 -30.57 3.14 30.39
CA TYR A 130 -29.47 2.52 31.13
C TYR A 130 -28.16 2.68 30.36
N ALA A 131 -27.13 3.21 31.02
CA ALA A 131 -25.79 3.31 30.47
C ALA A 131 -24.99 2.04 30.81
N GLY A 132 -24.65 1.24 29.80
CA GLY A 132 -23.88 0.00 29.95
C GLY A 132 -22.40 0.21 29.59
N ALA A 133 -21.59 0.67 30.55
CA ALA A 133 -20.13 0.60 30.42
C ALA A 133 -19.66 -0.83 30.75
N ALA A 134 -19.04 -1.51 29.78
CA ALA A 134 -18.60 -2.90 29.92
C ALA A 134 -17.10 -3.03 29.63
N GLY A 135 -16.28 -2.90 30.68
CA GLY A 135 -14.92 -3.45 30.67
C GLY A 135 -15.01 -4.95 30.99
N TYR A 136 -14.35 -5.81 30.21
CA TYR A 136 -14.34 -7.26 30.43
C TYR A 136 -13.03 -7.72 31.08
N GLN A 137 -13.16 -8.60 32.05
CA GLN A 137 -12.07 -9.06 32.91
C GLN A 137 -11.27 -10.21 32.27
N THR A 138 -10.03 -10.37 32.74
CA THR A 138 -9.15 -11.49 32.40
C THR A 138 -9.59 -12.78 33.10
N TYR A 139 -9.48 -13.91 32.40
CA TYR A 139 -9.60 -15.24 33.00
C TYR A 139 -8.24 -15.72 33.48
N ALA A 140 -8.12 -16.01 34.78
CA ALA A 140 -6.96 -16.71 35.36
C ALA A 140 -7.30 -18.18 35.60
N MET A 141 -6.34 -19.09 35.41
CA MET A 141 -6.53 -20.51 35.72
C MET A 141 -6.60 -20.74 37.23
N GLY A 142 -7.52 -21.60 37.66
CA GLY A 142 -7.64 -21.99 39.06
C GLY A 142 -6.65 -23.10 39.45
N SER A 143 -5.94 -22.90 40.55
CA SER A 143 -5.25 -23.96 41.31
C SER A 143 -5.80 -23.97 42.75
N ASN A 144 -6.02 -25.15 43.30
CA ASN A 144 -6.85 -25.35 44.49
C ASN A 144 -5.98 -25.78 45.69
N ALA A 145 -6.00 -25.00 46.77
CA ALA A 145 -5.28 -25.31 48.01
C ALA A 145 -6.03 -24.74 49.23
N GLN A 146 -6.00 -25.46 50.36
CA GLN A 146 -6.76 -25.14 51.58
C GLN A 146 -5.84 -24.58 52.67
N GLY A 147 -6.29 -23.56 53.42
CA GLY A 147 -5.57 -22.98 54.57
C GLY A 147 -6.41 -21.88 55.26
N PRO A 148 -6.56 -21.84 56.60
CA PRO A 148 -7.63 -21.04 57.23
C PRO A 148 -7.21 -19.90 58.19
N SER A 149 -8.16 -18.98 58.41
CA SER A 149 -8.42 -18.17 59.62
C SER A 149 -7.52 -16.98 59.99
N GLY A 150 -8.17 -15.95 60.56
CA GLY A 150 -7.57 -14.70 61.08
C GLY A 150 -7.57 -13.56 60.04
N TYR A 151 -7.88 -12.29 60.35
CA TYR A 151 -8.26 -11.65 61.63
C TYR A 151 -9.26 -10.50 61.38
N ARG A 152 -9.97 -10.03 62.42
CA ARG A 152 -11.00 -8.97 62.32
C ARG A 152 -10.75 -7.82 63.32
N ALA A 153 -10.26 -6.69 62.83
CA ALA A 153 -10.28 -5.35 63.46
C ALA A 153 -9.78 -4.32 62.41
N GLN A 154 -10.14 -3.04 62.41
CA GLN A 154 -11.11 -2.29 63.23
C GLN A 154 -11.66 -1.11 62.40
N ALA A 155 -12.81 -0.58 62.78
CA ALA A 155 -13.40 0.60 62.12
C ALA A 155 -13.13 1.89 62.92
N ALA A 156 -13.01 3.01 62.22
CA ALA A 156 -13.11 4.35 62.78
C ALA A 156 -14.00 5.20 61.86
N ALA A 157 -15.14 5.66 62.37
CA ALA A 157 -16.11 6.47 61.64
C ALA A 157 -16.65 7.57 62.56
N SER A 158 -16.58 8.84 62.11
CA SER A 158 -17.26 10.04 62.65
C SER A 158 -16.84 11.25 61.80
N THR A 159 -17.62 12.31 61.56
CA THR A 159 -19.08 12.58 61.67
C THR A 159 -19.39 13.82 60.79
N SER A 160 -20.67 14.22 60.71
CA SER A 160 -21.15 15.54 60.25
C SER A 160 -20.25 16.74 60.62
N GLY A 161 -20.11 17.81 59.85
CA GLY A 161 -20.87 18.25 58.66
C GLY A 161 -21.77 19.47 58.98
N TYR A 162 -21.46 20.65 58.43
CA TYR A 162 -22.27 21.88 58.58
C TYR A 162 -22.22 22.75 57.30
N LYS A 163 -23.23 23.63 57.13
CA LYS A 163 -23.42 24.50 55.94
C LYS A 163 -22.88 25.93 56.16
N ARG A 164 -22.82 26.68 55.03
CA ARG A 164 -22.43 28.10 54.80
C ARG A 164 -20.98 28.23 54.28
N LYS A 165 -20.65 29.19 53.40
CA LYS A 165 -21.48 30.24 52.76
C LYS A 165 -21.02 30.43 51.30
N HIS A 166 -21.86 31.04 50.47
CA HIS A 166 -21.51 31.40 49.09
C HIS A 166 -21.27 32.91 49.06
N ASP A 167 -20.05 33.33 48.80
CA ASP A 167 -19.63 34.73 48.59
C ASP A 167 -18.64 34.72 47.41
N GLU A 168 -18.61 35.79 46.62
CA GLU A 168 -18.10 35.77 45.23
C GLU A 168 -16.58 36.02 45.09
N TYR A 169 -15.98 35.47 44.03
CA TYR A 169 -14.73 35.99 43.44
C TYR A 169 -14.84 36.00 41.91
N GLU A 170 -14.11 36.93 41.30
CA GLU A 170 -14.44 37.49 39.98
C GLU A 170 -14.10 36.62 38.77
N ARG A 171 -14.69 36.99 37.63
CA ARG A 171 -14.89 36.15 36.45
C ARG A 171 -14.02 36.56 35.26
N ASP A 172 -12.70 36.33 35.32
CA ASP A 172 -11.89 36.33 34.09
C ASP A 172 -11.76 34.93 33.48
N SER A 173 -12.72 34.61 32.61
CA SER A 173 -12.70 33.40 31.77
C SER A 173 -13.09 33.68 30.32
N GLY A 174 -13.03 34.96 29.89
CA GLY A 174 -13.52 35.39 28.58
C GLY A 174 -12.57 35.10 27.41
N SER A 175 -11.25 35.10 27.65
CA SER A 175 -10.24 35.04 26.58
C SER A 175 -9.97 33.62 26.06
N ALA A 176 -9.78 32.65 26.96
CA ALA A 176 -9.42 31.27 26.60
C ALA A 176 -10.51 30.58 25.76
N TYR A 177 -11.79 30.75 26.10
CA TYR A 177 -12.89 30.07 25.43
C TYR A 177 -13.12 30.58 24.00
N ARG A 178 -13.08 31.91 23.80
CA ARG A 178 -13.17 32.53 22.46
C ARG A 178 -11.99 32.12 21.57
N THR A 179 -10.79 32.01 22.12
CA THR A 179 -9.60 31.58 21.38
C THR A 179 -9.74 30.12 20.90
N SER A 180 -10.28 29.24 21.73
CA SER A 180 -10.56 27.83 21.39
C SER A 180 -11.59 27.68 20.26
N GLN A 181 -12.66 28.48 20.25
CA GLN A 181 -13.64 28.48 19.15
C GLN A 181 -13.03 29.00 17.84
N LYS A 182 -12.37 30.18 17.87
CA LYS A 182 -11.78 30.81 16.67
C LYS A 182 -10.72 29.95 15.98
N GLY A 183 -10.03 29.09 16.73
CA GLY A 183 -9.12 28.06 16.18
C GLY A 183 -9.84 26.90 15.49
N LYS A 184 -10.95 26.42 16.05
CA LYS A 184 -11.79 25.37 15.44
C LYS A 184 -12.46 25.87 14.15
N ASP A 185 -12.99 27.08 14.15
CA ASP A 185 -13.67 27.67 12.99
C ASP A 185 -12.70 27.80 11.79
N LYS A 186 -11.44 28.19 12.03
CA LYS A 186 -10.40 28.20 10.98
C LYS A 186 -9.98 26.79 10.54
N ALA A 187 -9.90 25.81 11.43
CA ALA A 187 -9.55 24.44 11.04
C ALA A 187 -10.59 23.82 10.09
N LEU A 188 -11.86 24.24 10.18
CA LEU A 188 -12.93 23.84 9.26
C LEU A 188 -12.82 24.46 7.85
N GLU A 189 -12.14 25.60 7.68
CA GLU A 189 -11.92 26.22 6.36
C GLU A 189 -10.93 25.43 5.49
N TYR A 190 -10.00 24.72 6.13
CA TYR A 190 -8.96 23.91 5.49
C TYR A 190 -9.28 22.41 5.47
N SER A 191 -10.37 21.98 6.11
CA SER A 191 -10.82 20.58 6.17
C SER A 191 -12.03 20.36 5.25
N ASP A 192 -12.06 19.26 4.50
CA ASP A 192 -13.30 18.77 3.89
C ASP A 192 -14.18 18.00 4.90
N LYS A 193 -15.37 17.57 4.46
CA LYS A 193 -16.38 16.90 5.32
C LYS A 193 -15.91 15.59 5.94
N GLU A 194 -14.81 15.00 5.47
CA GLU A 194 -14.21 13.79 6.06
C GLU A 194 -12.96 14.10 6.90
N GLY A 195 -12.69 15.37 7.19
CA GLY A 195 -11.51 15.84 7.93
C GLY A 195 -10.21 15.79 7.13
N HIS A 196 -10.23 15.54 5.82
CA HIS A 196 -9.01 15.64 5.01
C HIS A 196 -8.67 17.12 4.74
N PHE A 197 -7.38 17.43 4.67
CA PHE A 197 -6.92 18.74 4.22
C PHE A 197 -7.33 19.05 2.77
N ILE A 198 -7.76 20.27 2.49
CA ILE A 198 -8.10 20.76 1.15
C ILE A 198 -6.81 21.21 0.46
N VAL A 199 -6.18 20.27 -0.25
CA VAL A 199 -4.94 20.51 -1.02
C VAL A 199 -5.21 21.53 -2.13
N ARG A 200 -4.47 22.65 -2.11
CA ARG A 200 -4.47 23.70 -3.13
C ARG A 200 -3.07 23.80 -3.74
N ILE A 201 -2.93 23.57 -5.04
CA ILE A 201 -1.63 23.68 -5.74
C ILE A 201 -1.14 25.12 -5.72
N GLY A 202 0.16 25.32 -5.49
CA GLY A 202 0.77 26.64 -5.25
C GLY A 202 0.54 27.19 -3.84
N GLY A 203 -0.41 26.65 -3.07
CA GLY A 203 -0.63 26.99 -1.67
C GLY A 203 0.49 26.49 -0.75
N THR A 204 0.55 27.03 0.47
CA THR A 204 1.55 26.65 1.48
C THR A 204 0.93 25.95 2.68
N VAL A 205 1.70 25.04 3.27
CA VAL A 205 1.59 24.64 4.68
C VAL A 205 2.83 25.15 5.42
N THR A 206 2.70 25.55 6.69
CA THR A 206 3.79 26.24 7.41
C THR A 206 3.91 25.73 8.83
N ASP A 207 5.13 25.41 9.29
CA ASP A 207 5.38 25.23 10.72
C ASP A 207 5.48 26.60 11.38
N SER A 208 4.50 26.97 12.20
CA SER A 208 4.50 28.25 12.92
C SER A 208 5.26 28.22 14.25
N ARG A 209 5.78 27.06 14.68
CA ARG A 209 6.34 26.86 16.03
C ARG A 209 7.87 26.82 16.06
N HIS A 210 8.52 26.20 15.08
CA HIS A 210 9.98 25.95 15.10
C HIS A 210 10.77 26.85 14.14
N GLY A 211 10.29 28.08 13.95
CA GLY A 211 10.70 28.97 12.86
C GLY A 211 9.84 28.75 11.61
N PRO A 212 9.44 29.81 10.87
CA PRO A 212 8.34 29.79 9.89
C PRO A 212 8.67 29.10 8.54
N THR A 213 9.17 27.87 8.59
CA THR A 213 9.43 27.04 7.41
C THR A 213 8.11 26.74 6.71
N SER A 214 7.97 27.28 5.49
CA SER A 214 6.81 27.10 4.64
C SER A 214 7.11 26.14 3.50
N TYR A 215 6.15 25.28 3.17
CA TYR A 215 6.26 24.25 2.14
C TYR A 215 5.21 24.54 1.07
N ARG A 216 5.65 24.93 -0.13
CA ARG A 216 4.80 25.26 -1.28
C ARG A 216 4.42 23.97 -2.02
N ILE A 217 3.13 23.68 -2.09
CA ILE A 217 2.57 22.45 -2.68
C ILE A 217 2.70 22.51 -4.20
N GLU A 218 3.33 21.48 -4.80
CA GLU A 218 3.48 21.37 -6.25
C GLU A 218 2.48 20.38 -6.87
N ARG A 219 2.24 19.22 -6.23
CA ARG A 219 1.27 18.21 -6.69
C ARG A 219 0.83 17.27 -5.58
N LEU A 220 -0.33 16.62 -5.74
CA LEU A 220 -0.70 15.45 -4.95
C LEU A 220 0.21 14.27 -5.33
N LEU A 221 0.62 13.48 -4.34
CA LEU A 221 1.31 12.20 -4.50
C LEU A 221 0.36 11.02 -4.26
N GLY A 222 -0.53 11.13 -3.25
CA GLY A 222 -1.50 10.08 -2.95
C GLY A 222 -2.52 10.50 -1.89
N GLN A 223 -3.56 9.68 -1.71
CA GLN A 223 -4.62 9.88 -0.73
C GLN A 223 -5.03 8.52 -0.14
N GLY A 224 -5.32 8.48 1.17
CA GLY A 224 -5.74 7.25 1.85
C GLY A 224 -6.66 7.48 3.04
N THR A 225 -6.77 6.44 3.87
CA THR A 225 -7.53 6.47 5.14
C THR A 225 -6.97 7.49 6.13
N PHE A 226 -5.65 7.62 6.22
CA PHE A 226 -4.97 8.48 7.20
C PHE A 226 -4.87 9.96 6.78
N GLY A 227 -4.79 10.27 5.49
CA GLY A 227 -4.45 11.62 5.03
C GLY A 227 -4.24 11.76 3.53
N LYS A 228 -3.65 12.88 3.11
CA LYS A 228 -3.19 13.16 1.74
C LYS A 228 -1.67 13.38 1.79
N VAL A 229 -0.94 12.86 0.81
CA VAL A 229 0.51 13.09 0.67
C VAL A 229 0.72 14.01 -0.53
N VAL A 230 1.53 15.07 -0.36
CA VAL A 230 1.83 16.05 -1.42
C VAL A 230 3.33 16.16 -1.64
N ALA A 231 3.75 16.39 -2.89
CA ALA A 231 5.08 16.88 -3.19
C ALA A 231 5.07 18.40 -3.02
N ALA A 232 6.07 18.92 -2.32
CA ALA A 232 6.21 20.33 -2.02
C ALA A 232 7.68 20.76 -2.08
N LYS A 233 7.92 22.08 -2.11
CA LYS A 233 9.26 22.66 -1.95
C LYS A 233 9.35 23.53 -0.71
N ILE A 234 10.48 23.44 -0.02
CA ILE A 234 10.81 24.34 1.09
C ILE A 234 11.04 25.74 0.53
N VAL A 235 10.18 26.70 0.91
CA VAL A 235 10.28 28.09 0.48
C VAL A 235 11.63 28.66 0.91
N GLY A 236 12.31 29.35 -0.02
CA GLY A 236 13.63 29.98 0.21
C GLY A 236 14.83 29.08 -0.09
N SER A 237 14.71 27.75 -0.02
CA SER A 237 15.76 26.81 -0.49
C SER A 237 15.38 26.01 -1.73
N GLU A 238 14.08 26.00 -2.10
CA GLU A 238 13.50 25.23 -3.21
C GLU A 238 13.76 23.71 -3.16
N LYS A 239 14.27 23.19 -2.04
CA LYS A 239 14.51 21.76 -1.82
C LYS A 239 13.19 20.99 -1.89
N PRO A 240 13.07 19.94 -2.73
CA PRO A 240 11.87 19.12 -2.80
C PRO A 240 11.75 18.20 -1.58
N VAL A 241 10.51 18.06 -1.10
CA VAL A 241 10.10 17.19 0.02
C VAL A 241 8.75 16.54 -0.27
N ALA A 242 8.45 15.43 0.40
CA ALA A 242 7.08 14.94 0.52
C ALA A 242 6.50 15.38 1.88
N VAL A 243 5.21 15.70 1.91
CA VAL A 243 4.48 16.06 3.14
C VAL A 243 3.24 15.18 3.28
N LYS A 244 3.21 14.33 4.32
CA LYS A 244 2.05 13.51 4.72
C LYS A 244 1.18 14.36 5.64
N ILE A 245 0.03 14.84 5.13
CA ILE A 245 -0.91 15.70 5.86
C ILE A 245 -2.06 14.84 6.37
N ILE A 246 -2.11 14.64 7.69
CA ILE A 246 -3.01 13.70 8.37
C ILE A 246 -4.41 14.32 8.51
N ARG A 247 -5.46 13.49 8.37
CA ARG A 247 -6.85 13.92 8.57
C ARG A 247 -7.06 14.50 9.98
N ASN A 248 -7.74 15.63 10.07
CA ASN A 248 -8.18 16.30 11.30
C ASN A 248 -9.33 15.51 11.96
N VAL A 249 -8.99 14.32 12.45
CA VAL A 249 -9.86 13.43 13.24
C VAL A 249 -8.99 12.85 14.35
N PRO A 250 -9.36 12.97 15.65
CA PRO A 250 -8.46 12.67 16.77
C PRO A 250 -7.73 11.33 16.68
N LYS A 251 -8.44 10.24 16.33
CA LYS A 251 -7.84 8.89 16.21
C LYS A 251 -6.69 8.80 15.19
N TYR A 252 -6.70 9.62 14.13
CA TYR A 252 -5.63 9.63 13.13
C TYR A 252 -4.47 10.53 13.58
N GLN A 253 -4.73 11.62 14.31
CA GLN A 253 -3.67 12.44 14.90
C GLN A 253 -2.92 11.70 16.00
N GLU A 254 -3.61 10.93 16.87
CA GLU A 254 -2.91 10.11 17.88
C GLU A 254 -2.06 9.00 17.22
N ALA A 255 -2.56 8.34 16.17
CA ALA A 255 -1.78 7.37 15.41
C ALA A 255 -0.54 8.02 14.74
N ALA A 256 -0.69 9.22 14.17
CA ALA A 256 0.41 9.97 13.57
C ALA A 256 1.48 10.39 14.58
N LYS A 257 1.14 10.65 15.85
CA LYS A 257 2.13 10.89 16.92
C LYS A 257 2.97 9.64 17.21
N THR A 258 2.38 8.44 17.10
CA THR A 258 3.14 7.18 17.21
C THR A 258 4.07 7.00 16.01
N GLU A 259 3.59 7.25 14.79
CA GLU A 259 4.43 7.22 13.58
C GLU A 259 5.60 8.21 13.68
N VAL A 260 5.36 9.44 14.15
CA VAL A 260 6.41 10.46 14.38
C VAL A 260 7.45 9.95 15.37
N LYS A 261 7.07 9.35 16.51
CA LYS A 261 8.02 8.81 17.49
C LYS A 261 8.88 7.69 16.89
N VAL A 262 8.26 6.75 16.18
CA VAL A 262 8.97 5.64 15.51
C VAL A 262 9.98 6.19 14.50
N LEU A 263 9.56 7.11 13.63
CA LEU A 263 10.44 7.72 12.64
C LEU A 263 11.55 8.58 13.25
N GLN A 264 11.31 9.26 14.37
CA GLN A 264 12.34 10.03 15.10
C GLN A 264 13.43 9.12 15.67
N GLU A 265 13.07 8.00 16.29
CA GLU A 265 14.04 7.05 16.85
C GLU A 265 14.81 6.31 15.75
N LEU A 266 14.12 5.89 14.68
CA LEU A 266 14.75 5.28 13.50
C LEU A 266 15.69 6.25 12.74
N ALA A 267 15.38 7.55 12.72
CA ALA A 267 16.28 8.56 12.14
C ALA A 267 17.50 8.83 13.03
N LYS A 268 17.28 8.96 14.35
CA LYS A 268 18.31 9.18 15.36
C LYS A 268 19.36 8.05 15.40
N ASN A 269 18.92 6.80 15.26
CA ASN A 269 19.79 5.63 15.36
C ASN A 269 20.42 5.22 14.00
N ASP A 270 20.06 5.87 12.88
CA ASP A 270 20.73 5.76 11.56
C ASP A 270 20.80 7.13 10.81
N PRO A 271 21.63 8.09 11.28
CA PRO A 271 21.71 9.42 10.67
C PRO A 271 22.27 9.44 9.23
N GLY A 272 22.89 8.35 8.79
CA GLY A 272 23.40 8.19 7.41
C GLY A 272 22.40 7.53 6.45
N ASN A 273 21.22 7.14 6.93
CA ASN A 273 20.22 6.31 6.23
C ASN A 273 20.81 5.06 5.54
N GLN A 274 21.77 4.39 6.19
CA GLN A 274 22.37 3.16 5.68
C GLN A 274 21.38 1.98 5.69
N LYS A 275 20.34 2.05 6.53
CA LYS A 275 19.30 1.03 6.69
C LYS A 275 18.11 1.26 5.75
N LYS A 276 18.13 2.30 4.91
CA LYS A 276 17.13 2.57 3.84
C LYS A 276 15.69 2.75 4.34
N CYS A 277 15.47 3.16 5.59
CA CYS A 277 14.13 3.57 6.05
C CYS A 277 13.83 5.02 5.64
N ILE A 278 12.55 5.41 5.59
CA ILE A 278 12.19 6.81 5.34
C ILE A 278 12.64 7.72 6.48
N GLN A 279 13.29 8.83 6.13
CA GLN A 279 13.82 9.79 7.11
C GLN A 279 12.82 10.95 7.31
N LEU A 280 12.36 11.13 8.55
CA LEU A 280 11.54 12.28 8.95
C LEU A 280 12.43 13.51 9.10
N LEU A 281 12.22 14.51 8.25
CA LEU A 281 12.95 15.78 8.27
C LEU A 281 12.36 16.76 9.31
N GLN A 282 11.03 16.80 9.43
CA GLN A 282 10.31 17.68 10.36
C GLN A 282 8.88 17.16 10.61
N SER A 283 8.33 17.44 11.79
CA SER A 283 6.92 17.17 12.12
C SER A 283 6.28 18.36 12.82
N PHE A 284 5.13 18.82 12.34
CA PHE A 284 4.43 20.00 12.87
C PHE A 284 2.91 19.90 12.74
N ASP A 285 2.17 20.82 13.34
CA ASP A 285 0.71 20.89 13.22
C ASP A 285 0.31 22.17 12.47
N PHE A 286 -0.56 22.04 11.47
CA PHE A 286 -1.05 23.15 10.65
C PHE A 286 -2.58 23.07 10.51
N MET A 287 -3.30 24.09 10.98
CA MET A 287 -4.77 24.19 10.92
C MET A 287 -5.53 22.94 11.43
N GLY A 288 -4.98 22.24 12.43
CA GLY A 288 -5.56 21.00 12.98
C GLY A 288 -5.12 19.70 12.30
N HIS A 289 -4.23 19.78 11.30
CA HIS A 289 -3.59 18.64 10.65
C HIS A 289 -2.17 18.45 11.18
N THR A 290 -1.82 17.28 11.71
CA THR A 290 -0.40 16.91 11.88
C THR A 290 0.21 16.63 10.50
N CYS A 291 1.40 17.18 10.27
CA CYS A 291 2.15 17.14 9.02
C CYS A 291 3.51 16.49 9.26
N LEU A 292 3.84 15.43 8.52
CA LEU A 292 5.14 14.79 8.53
C LEU A 292 5.87 15.12 7.22
N VAL A 293 7.10 15.63 7.30
CA VAL A 293 7.94 16.01 6.15
C VAL A 293 9.06 15.00 5.97
N THR A 294 9.24 14.48 4.76
CA THR A 294 10.31 13.51 4.43
C THR A 294 11.08 13.94 3.19
N GLU A 295 12.17 13.22 2.87
CA GLU A 295 12.76 13.28 1.52
C GLU A 295 11.69 12.99 0.44
N LEU A 296 11.74 13.69 -0.70
CA LEU A 296 10.90 13.37 -1.85
C LEU A 296 11.55 12.25 -2.65
N LEU A 297 10.83 11.14 -2.79
CA LEU A 297 11.25 9.95 -3.52
C LEU A 297 10.47 9.82 -4.83
N SER A 298 10.80 8.80 -5.61
CA SER A 298 10.10 8.50 -6.86
C SER A 298 8.87 7.61 -6.63
N ALA A 299 8.37 6.99 -7.70
CA ALA A 299 7.25 6.05 -7.70
C ALA A 299 7.44 4.87 -6.72
N SER A 300 6.33 4.28 -6.26
CA SER A 300 6.41 2.99 -5.57
C SER A 300 6.81 1.87 -6.53
N VAL A 301 7.27 0.75 -5.98
CA VAL A 301 7.57 -0.44 -6.80
C VAL A 301 6.28 -1.00 -7.42
N PHE A 302 5.13 -0.87 -6.74
CA PHE A 302 3.82 -1.15 -7.32
C PHE A 302 3.50 -0.25 -8.53
N ASP A 303 3.64 1.06 -8.39
CA ASP A 303 3.36 2.02 -9.47
C ASP A 303 4.28 1.75 -10.66
N PHE A 304 5.56 1.45 -10.42
CA PHE A 304 6.50 1.08 -11.48
C PHE A 304 6.09 -0.21 -12.20
N LEU A 305 5.68 -1.25 -11.47
CA LEU A 305 5.16 -2.50 -12.07
C LEU A 305 3.92 -2.22 -12.92
N LYS A 306 2.97 -1.44 -12.42
CA LYS A 306 1.74 -1.04 -13.15
C LYS A 306 2.07 -0.23 -14.41
N GLU A 307 2.96 0.75 -14.29
CA GLU A 307 3.53 1.51 -15.40
C GLU A 307 4.32 0.66 -16.42
N ASN A 308 4.77 -0.53 -16.03
CA ASN A 308 5.49 -1.50 -16.86
C ASN A 308 4.55 -2.56 -17.48
N ALA A 309 3.23 -2.37 -17.36
CA ALA A 309 2.20 -3.36 -17.72
C ALA A 309 2.41 -4.73 -17.04
N TYR A 310 2.91 -4.69 -15.81
CA TYR A 310 3.24 -5.84 -14.96
C TYR A 310 4.26 -6.82 -15.57
N GLU A 311 5.17 -6.35 -16.42
CA GLU A 311 6.32 -7.16 -16.87
C GLU A 311 7.33 -7.35 -15.70
N PRO A 312 7.77 -8.59 -15.40
CA PRO A 312 8.65 -8.89 -14.26
C PRO A 312 10.00 -8.17 -14.24
N PHE A 313 10.50 -7.97 -13.03
CA PHE A 313 11.87 -7.54 -12.80
C PHE A 313 12.88 -8.65 -13.19
N PRO A 314 14.09 -8.30 -13.65
CA PRO A 314 15.21 -9.22 -13.73
C PRO A 314 15.55 -9.80 -12.35
N LEU A 315 16.10 -11.01 -12.28
CA LEU A 315 16.38 -11.68 -11.00
C LEU A 315 17.52 -10.96 -10.24
N SER A 316 18.45 -10.33 -10.95
CA SER A 316 19.46 -9.42 -10.40
C SER A 316 18.84 -8.25 -9.63
N HIS A 317 17.76 -7.66 -10.16
CA HIS A 317 17.02 -6.59 -9.47
C HIS A 317 16.29 -7.13 -8.24
N VAL A 318 15.66 -8.32 -8.34
CA VAL A 318 14.98 -8.94 -7.20
C VAL A 318 15.97 -9.30 -6.09
N GLN A 319 17.20 -9.74 -6.42
CA GLN A 319 18.28 -9.94 -5.45
C GLN A 319 18.68 -8.62 -4.76
N GLN A 320 18.82 -7.52 -5.52
CA GLN A 320 19.19 -6.21 -4.97
C GLN A 320 18.07 -5.59 -4.12
N PHE A 321 16.80 -5.76 -4.50
CA PHE A 321 15.65 -5.37 -3.68
C PHE A 321 15.57 -6.23 -2.41
N ALA A 322 15.68 -7.56 -2.53
CA ALA A 322 15.63 -8.47 -1.38
C ALA A 322 16.69 -8.12 -0.33
N ARG A 323 17.93 -7.87 -0.73
CA ARG A 323 19.01 -7.48 0.20
C ARG A 323 18.67 -6.16 0.91
N GLN A 324 18.17 -5.15 0.19
CA GLN A 324 17.81 -3.86 0.78
C GLN A 324 16.62 -3.97 1.72
N LEU A 325 15.53 -4.63 1.32
CA LEU A 325 14.34 -4.86 2.15
C LEU A 325 14.70 -5.60 3.45
N LEU A 326 15.50 -6.66 3.37
CA LEU A 326 15.96 -7.39 4.55
C LEU A 326 16.93 -6.56 5.41
N THR A 327 17.70 -5.65 4.81
CA THR A 327 18.56 -4.71 5.57
C THR A 327 17.72 -3.69 6.35
N SER A 328 16.67 -3.13 5.74
CA SER A 328 15.70 -2.27 6.44
C SER A 328 14.96 -3.04 7.52
N LEU A 329 14.43 -4.22 7.18
CA LEU A 329 13.64 -5.00 8.12
C LEU A 329 14.48 -5.49 9.32
N LYS A 330 15.77 -5.82 9.11
CA LYS A 330 16.68 -6.13 10.22
C LYS A 330 16.75 -4.96 11.19
N TYR A 331 16.95 -3.74 10.67
CA TYR A 331 17.01 -2.55 11.53
C TYR A 331 15.70 -2.30 12.28
N VAL A 332 14.54 -2.52 11.66
CA VAL A 332 13.23 -2.41 12.31
C VAL A 332 13.08 -3.45 13.42
N HIS A 333 13.40 -4.72 13.13
CA HIS A 333 13.35 -5.82 14.11
C HIS A 333 14.37 -5.65 15.25
N ASP A 334 15.58 -5.14 14.97
CA ASP A 334 16.60 -4.81 15.97
C ASP A 334 16.13 -3.71 16.94
N ASN A 335 15.26 -2.78 16.49
CA ASN A 335 14.63 -1.74 17.32
C ASN A 335 13.30 -2.22 17.94
N GLN A 336 13.08 -3.54 18.05
CA GLN A 336 11.91 -4.18 18.65
C GLN A 336 10.56 -3.81 18.00
N LEU A 337 10.57 -3.42 16.73
CA LEU A 337 9.39 -3.09 15.94
C LEU A 337 9.05 -4.22 14.96
N VAL A 338 7.76 -4.42 14.73
CA VAL A 338 7.20 -5.17 13.60
C VAL A 338 6.55 -4.16 12.66
N HIS A 339 6.80 -4.26 11.34
CA HIS A 339 6.28 -3.29 10.37
C HIS A 339 4.78 -3.50 10.09
N THR A 340 4.36 -4.77 10.09
CA THR A 340 2.99 -5.28 9.92
C THR A 340 2.33 -5.06 8.55
N ASP A 341 2.62 -3.97 7.83
CA ASP A 341 2.04 -3.68 6.50
C ASP A 341 3.10 -3.51 5.39
N LEU A 342 3.96 -4.51 5.23
CA LEU A 342 4.90 -4.59 4.10
C LEU A 342 4.17 -4.97 2.80
N LYS A 343 4.39 -4.19 1.74
CA LYS A 343 3.81 -4.37 0.40
C LYS A 343 4.54 -3.53 -0.67
N PRO A 344 4.42 -3.81 -1.97
CA PRO A 344 5.08 -3.07 -3.05
C PRO A 344 4.72 -1.58 -3.12
N GLU A 345 3.54 -1.17 -2.62
CA GLU A 345 3.18 0.25 -2.48
C GLU A 345 3.99 0.97 -1.39
N ASN A 346 4.39 0.26 -0.33
CA ASN A 346 5.15 0.79 0.81
C ASN A 346 6.68 0.67 0.59
N ILE A 347 7.11 0.41 -0.64
CA ILE A 347 8.50 0.40 -1.07
C ILE A 347 8.65 1.45 -2.17
N LEU A 348 9.32 2.57 -1.89
CA LEU A 348 9.55 3.64 -2.85
C LEU A 348 10.93 3.51 -3.51
N LEU A 349 11.01 3.85 -4.79
CA LEU A 349 12.27 3.95 -5.52
C LEU A 349 12.99 5.26 -5.19
N GLU A 350 14.31 5.21 -4.97
CA GLU A 350 15.17 6.40 -4.98
C GLU A 350 15.12 7.09 -6.36
N ASP A 351 15.04 6.28 -7.42
CA ASP A 351 15.04 6.71 -8.82
C ASP A 351 14.28 5.69 -9.67
N ASN A 352 13.33 6.14 -10.51
CA ASN A 352 12.56 5.28 -11.43
C ASN A 352 13.03 5.38 -12.89
N ARG A 353 14.13 6.11 -13.17
CA ARG A 353 14.70 6.19 -14.52
C ARG A 353 15.07 4.80 -15.02
N SER A 354 14.59 4.48 -16.22
CA SER A 354 14.71 3.17 -16.84
C SER A 354 15.43 3.22 -18.18
N ILE A 355 15.76 2.05 -18.72
CA ILE A 355 15.95 1.79 -20.15
C ILE A 355 14.71 1.04 -20.66
N VAL A 356 14.38 1.22 -21.94
CA VAL A 356 13.29 0.48 -22.60
C VAL A 356 13.90 -0.64 -23.42
N VAL A 357 13.43 -1.86 -23.20
CA VAL A 357 13.94 -3.11 -23.79
C VAL A 357 12.73 -3.91 -24.32
N PRO A 358 12.72 -4.36 -25.58
CA PRO A 358 11.61 -5.16 -26.09
C PRO A 358 11.62 -6.57 -25.50
N SER A 359 10.52 -6.97 -24.86
CA SER A 359 10.23 -8.36 -24.48
C SER A 359 9.35 -9.06 -25.54
N ARG A 360 9.27 -10.40 -25.49
CA ARG A 360 8.33 -11.18 -26.33
C ARG A 360 6.86 -10.76 -26.14
N LYS A 361 6.51 -10.18 -24.98
CA LYS A 361 5.14 -9.79 -24.59
C LYS A 361 4.89 -8.29 -24.67
N ASN A 362 5.90 -7.46 -24.41
CA ASN A 362 5.81 -6.01 -24.34
C ASN A 362 7.04 -5.37 -25.00
N LYS A 363 6.85 -4.70 -26.14
CA LYS A 363 7.94 -4.00 -26.86
C LYS A 363 8.53 -2.82 -26.08
N ASN A 364 7.81 -2.35 -25.05
CA ASN A 364 8.14 -1.16 -24.26
C ASN A 364 8.46 -1.51 -22.79
N ARG A 365 8.89 -2.75 -22.48
CA ARG A 365 9.24 -3.16 -21.11
C ARG A 365 10.39 -2.29 -20.57
N LYS A 366 10.14 -1.66 -19.43
CA LYS A 366 11.09 -0.84 -18.67
C LYS A 366 11.96 -1.73 -17.78
N ILE A 367 13.27 -1.47 -17.77
CA ILE A 367 14.23 -2.00 -16.80
C ILE A 367 14.83 -0.81 -16.06
N LEU A 368 14.80 -0.80 -14.72
CA LEU A 368 15.37 0.29 -13.92
C LEU A 368 16.88 0.46 -14.16
N ARG A 369 17.40 1.68 -14.06
CA ARG A 369 18.85 1.97 -14.07
C ARG A 369 19.50 1.88 -12.70
N ASN A 370 18.70 1.94 -11.64
CA ASN A 370 19.11 1.85 -10.24
C ASN A 370 17.99 1.12 -9.47
N THR A 371 18.38 0.24 -8.54
CA THR A 371 17.47 -0.54 -7.67
C THR A 371 17.39 0.00 -6.25
N GLY A 372 17.98 1.18 -5.99
CA GLY A 372 17.92 1.87 -4.71
C GLY A 372 16.49 2.12 -4.25
N ILE A 373 16.16 1.69 -3.03
CA ILE A 373 14.81 1.79 -2.46
C ILE A 373 14.79 2.44 -1.06
N ARG A 374 13.57 2.76 -0.62
CA ARG A 374 13.20 3.13 0.75
C ARG A 374 12.01 2.31 1.23
N LEU A 375 12.09 1.83 2.46
CA LEU A 375 10.93 1.33 3.20
C LEU A 375 10.16 2.51 3.81
N ILE A 376 8.83 2.56 3.60
CA ILE A 376 7.96 3.67 4.03
C ILE A 376 6.72 3.20 4.81
N ASP A 377 5.96 4.16 5.35
CA ASP A 377 4.65 4.00 6.01
C ASP A 377 4.64 3.17 7.32
N PHE A 378 5.46 3.62 8.26
CA PHE A 378 5.52 3.11 9.64
C PHE A 378 4.27 3.42 10.48
N GLY A 379 3.19 3.95 9.88
CA GLY A 379 1.92 4.25 10.57
C GLY A 379 1.15 3.03 11.08
N SER A 380 1.54 1.82 10.65
CA SER A 380 1.03 0.54 11.18
C SER A 380 2.09 -0.26 11.96
N ALA A 381 3.29 0.31 12.18
CA ALA A 381 4.35 -0.36 12.91
C ALA A 381 3.99 -0.48 14.40
N THR A 382 4.28 -1.64 14.99
CA THR A 382 3.92 -1.99 16.37
C THR A 382 5.17 -2.48 17.11
N PHE A 383 5.41 -2.01 18.33
CA PHE A 383 6.48 -2.55 19.17
C PHE A 383 6.07 -3.93 19.72
N GLU A 384 7.02 -4.85 19.83
CA GLU A 384 6.78 -6.25 20.24
C GLU A 384 6.16 -6.39 21.65
N ASP A 385 6.35 -5.40 22.53
CA ASP A 385 5.77 -5.35 23.89
C ASP A 385 4.41 -4.62 23.97
N HIS A 386 3.95 -4.01 22.87
CA HIS A 386 2.69 -3.25 22.81
C HIS A 386 1.49 -4.14 22.45
N TYR A 387 0.28 -3.56 22.48
CA TYR A 387 -0.95 -4.27 22.08
C TYR A 387 -0.92 -4.69 20.60
N HIS A 388 -0.99 -6.00 20.37
CA HIS A 388 -1.06 -6.61 19.04
C HIS A 388 -2.51 -6.74 18.56
N ALA A 389 -2.88 -5.98 17.53
CA ALA A 389 -4.20 -6.09 16.90
C ALA A 389 -4.36 -7.45 16.18
N GLN A 390 -5.51 -8.11 16.32
CA GLN A 390 -5.74 -9.45 15.78
C GLN A 390 -5.54 -9.57 14.25
N VAL A 391 -5.84 -8.50 13.50
CA VAL A 391 -5.72 -8.48 12.04
C VAL A 391 -4.85 -7.29 11.61
N VAL A 392 -3.67 -7.61 11.08
CA VAL A 392 -2.74 -6.67 10.44
C VAL A 392 -2.44 -7.10 8.99
N SER A 393 -1.56 -6.37 8.30
CA SER A 393 -1.15 -6.57 6.90
C SER A 393 -2.25 -6.38 5.84
N THR A 394 -1.89 -5.75 4.73
CA THR A 394 -2.65 -5.77 3.47
C THR A 394 -2.78 -7.23 2.99
N ARG A 395 -3.98 -7.65 2.56
CA ARG A 395 -4.39 -9.06 2.52
C ARG A 395 -3.45 -9.98 1.73
N HIS A 396 -2.95 -9.56 0.57
CA HIS A 396 -2.14 -10.41 -0.32
C HIS A 396 -0.77 -10.81 0.27
N TYR A 397 -0.32 -10.07 1.30
CA TYR A 397 0.97 -10.28 1.97
C TYR A 397 0.80 -10.81 3.41
N ARG A 398 -0.45 -11.02 3.86
CA ARG A 398 -0.77 -11.44 5.23
C ARG A 398 -0.34 -12.88 5.51
N ALA A 399 0.41 -13.05 6.58
CA ALA A 399 0.90 -14.34 7.06
C ALA A 399 -0.22 -15.27 7.61
N PRO A 400 -0.06 -16.61 7.51
CA PRO A 400 -1.10 -17.56 7.93
C PRO A 400 -1.45 -17.44 9.41
N GLU A 401 -0.49 -17.21 10.29
CA GLU A 401 -0.73 -17.08 11.74
C GLU A 401 -1.69 -15.93 12.11
N ILE A 402 -1.76 -14.88 11.28
CA ILE A 402 -2.72 -13.77 11.43
C ILE A 402 -4.12 -14.22 11.01
N ILE A 403 -4.24 -14.98 9.91
CA ILE A 403 -5.52 -15.49 9.40
C ILE A 403 -6.10 -16.55 10.34
N LEU A 404 -5.23 -17.36 10.95
CA LEU A 404 -5.56 -18.48 11.83
C LEU A 404 -5.69 -18.06 13.32
N CYS A 405 -5.60 -16.76 13.62
CA CYS A 405 -5.69 -16.19 14.97
C CYS A 405 -4.69 -16.78 16.00
N LEU A 406 -3.51 -17.22 15.54
CA LEU A 406 -2.45 -17.82 16.37
C LEU A 406 -1.57 -16.79 17.09
N GLY A 407 -1.79 -15.49 16.82
CA GLY A 407 -0.89 -14.40 17.19
C GLY A 407 0.25 -14.21 16.18
N TRP A 408 0.88 -13.04 16.20
CA TRP A 408 1.95 -12.65 15.27
C TRP A 408 3.01 -11.83 16.00
N SER A 409 4.16 -11.68 15.35
CA SER A 409 5.43 -11.08 15.81
C SER A 409 6.28 -10.86 14.53
N TYR A 410 7.56 -10.52 14.66
CA TYR A 410 8.55 -10.36 13.55
C TYR A 410 8.41 -11.33 12.35
N PRO A 411 8.07 -12.63 12.50
CA PRO A 411 7.94 -13.55 11.35
C PRO A 411 6.85 -13.17 10.32
N CYS A 412 5.85 -12.34 10.66
CA CYS A 412 4.80 -11.97 9.70
C CYS A 412 5.32 -11.02 8.60
N ASP A 413 6.27 -10.16 8.94
CA ASP A 413 6.99 -9.32 7.98
C ASP A 413 7.85 -10.19 7.04
N MET A 414 8.46 -11.26 7.56
CA MET A 414 9.27 -12.19 6.75
C MET A 414 8.43 -12.91 5.70
N TRP A 415 7.21 -13.32 6.04
CA TRP A 415 6.23 -13.85 5.09
C TRP A 415 5.83 -12.80 4.05
N SER A 416 5.58 -11.56 4.50
CA SER A 416 5.21 -10.46 3.60
C SER A 416 6.29 -10.21 2.54
N ILE A 417 7.58 -10.17 2.94
CA ILE A 417 8.72 -10.14 2.00
C ILE A 417 8.69 -11.36 1.06
N GLY A 418 8.43 -12.56 1.57
CA GLY A 418 8.29 -13.77 0.76
C GLY A 418 7.29 -13.61 -0.39
N CYS A 419 6.09 -13.08 -0.11
CA CYS A 419 5.08 -12.78 -1.14
C CYS A 419 5.56 -11.71 -2.14
N ILE A 420 6.15 -10.62 -1.64
CA ILE A 420 6.65 -9.49 -2.46
C ILE A 420 7.74 -9.95 -3.44
N LEU A 421 8.67 -10.80 -2.99
CA LEU A 421 9.74 -11.29 -3.87
C LEU A 421 9.21 -12.21 -4.98
N VAL A 422 8.19 -13.02 -4.69
CA VAL A 422 7.51 -13.81 -5.73
C VAL A 422 6.77 -12.90 -6.71
N GLU A 423 6.04 -11.88 -6.22
CA GLU A 423 5.39 -10.88 -7.09
C GLU A 423 6.38 -10.18 -8.03
N PHE A 424 7.58 -9.83 -7.54
CA PHE A 424 8.59 -9.18 -8.37
C PHE A 424 9.08 -10.03 -9.55
N ILE A 425 9.03 -11.38 -9.46
CA ILE A 425 9.38 -12.30 -10.56
C ILE A 425 8.18 -12.77 -11.40
N THR A 426 6.95 -12.55 -10.96
CA THR A 426 5.72 -12.91 -11.71
C THR A 426 5.06 -11.70 -12.39
N GLY A 427 5.20 -10.51 -11.80
CA GLY A 427 4.38 -9.33 -12.09
C GLY A 427 3.01 -9.32 -11.39
N GLU A 428 2.69 -10.38 -10.64
CA GLU A 428 1.34 -10.67 -10.14
C GLU A 428 1.42 -11.11 -8.66
N ALA A 429 0.67 -10.45 -7.76
CA ALA A 429 0.59 -10.83 -6.36
C ALA A 429 0.23 -12.30 -6.19
N LEU A 430 0.99 -13.01 -5.34
CA LEU A 430 0.88 -14.46 -5.15
C LEU A 430 -0.50 -14.92 -4.65
N PHE A 431 -1.20 -14.06 -3.91
CA PHE A 431 -2.49 -14.36 -3.28
C PHE A 431 -3.56 -13.29 -3.53
N GLN A 432 -4.04 -13.20 -4.77
CA GLN A 432 -5.16 -12.33 -5.16
C GLN A 432 -6.50 -12.94 -4.69
N THR A 433 -6.90 -12.62 -3.47
CA THR A 433 -8.16 -13.08 -2.85
C THR A 433 -8.69 -12.04 -1.88
N HIS A 434 -9.96 -12.12 -1.52
CA HIS A 434 -10.62 -11.27 -0.53
C HIS A 434 -11.21 -12.05 0.66
N GLU A 435 -11.08 -13.38 0.67
CA GLU A 435 -11.68 -14.30 1.66
C GLU A 435 -10.58 -15.08 2.42
N ASN A 436 -10.82 -15.51 3.65
CA ASN A 436 -9.83 -16.18 4.51
C ASN A 436 -9.65 -17.67 4.19
N LEU A 437 -10.74 -18.42 4.05
CA LEU A 437 -10.69 -19.87 3.80
C LEU A 437 -10.19 -20.16 2.38
N GLU A 438 -10.53 -19.32 1.41
CA GLU A 438 -9.88 -19.30 0.08
C GLU A 438 -8.37 -19.04 0.20
N HIS A 439 -7.94 -18.00 0.92
CA HIS A 439 -6.51 -17.66 1.05
C HIS A 439 -5.69 -18.81 1.65
N LEU A 440 -6.21 -19.48 2.68
CA LEU A 440 -5.57 -20.66 3.27
C LEU A 440 -5.47 -21.82 2.27
N ALA A 441 -6.51 -22.03 1.45
CA ALA A 441 -6.51 -23.06 0.41
C ALA A 441 -5.56 -22.73 -0.75
N MET A 442 -5.36 -21.44 -1.06
CA MET A 442 -4.32 -20.99 -1.98
C MET A 442 -2.92 -21.30 -1.42
N MET A 443 -2.67 -21.02 -0.14
CA MET A 443 -1.41 -21.36 0.52
C MET A 443 -1.12 -22.88 0.48
N GLU A 444 -2.13 -23.73 0.72
CA GLU A 444 -1.96 -25.19 0.61
C GLU A 444 -1.63 -25.67 -0.82
N LYS A 445 -2.00 -24.92 -1.85
CA LYS A 445 -1.65 -25.21 -3.25
C LYS A 445 -0.24 -24.79 -3.62
N VAL A 446 0.21 -23.63 -3.11
CA VAL A 446 1.54 -23.08 -3.41
C VAL A 446 2.63 -23.79 -2.60
N PHE A 447 2.41 -24.04 -1.31
CA PHE A 447 3.44 -24.54 -0.37
C PHE A 447 3.25 -26.00 0.04
N GLY A 448 2.13 -26.63 -0.30
CA GLY A 448 1.73 -27.94 0.22
C GLY A 448 0.89 -27.85 1.50
N PRO A 449 0.37 -29.00 1.98
CA PRO A 449 -0.66 -29.06 3.01
C PRO A 449 -0.23 -28.43 4.33
N MET A 450 -1.18 -27.86 5.05
CA MET A 450 -0.94 -27.27 6.37
C MET A 450 -0.43 -28.35 7.36
N PRO A 451 0.66 -28.09 8.12
CA PRO A 451 1.18 -29.05 9.10
C PRO A 451 0.12 -29.45 10.15
N PRO A 452 0.03 -30.73 10.57
CA PRO A 452 -1.04 -31.19 11.46
C PRO A 452 -1.17 -30.44 12.78
N GLU A 453 -0.05 -30.05 13.41
CA GLU A 453 -0.06 -29.25 14.64
C GLU A 453 -0.58 -27.83 14.38
N VAL A 454 -0.15 -27.18 13.28
CA VAL A 454 -0.68 -25.86 12.88
C VAL A 454 -2.19 -25.94 12.62
N ALA A 455 -2.68 -26.99 11.96
CA ALA A 455 -4.11 -27.18 11.70
C ALA A 455 -4.92 -27.47 12.98
N LYS A 456 -4.32 -28.11 13.99
CA LYS A 456 -4.91 -28.39 15.31
C LYS A 456 -4.97 -27.14 16.20
N ASP A 457 -3.89 -26.37 16.24
CA ASP A 457 -3.84 -25.11 16.99
C ASP A 457 -4.76 -24.08 16.33
N ALA A 458 -4.72 -23.98 15.00
CA ALA A 458 -5.64 -23.14 14.22
C ALA A 458 -7.11 -23.54 14.45
N ARG A 459 -7.44 -24.85 14.45
CA ARG A 459 -8.78 -25.31 14.81
C ARG A 459 -9.19 -24.75 16.17
N THR A 460 -8.29 -24.82 17.15
CA THR A 460 -8.55 -24.38 18.53
C THR A 460 -8.75 -22.87 18.62
N CYS A 461 -7.95 -22.08 17.90
CA CYS A 461 -8.06 -20.62 17.88
C CYS A 461 -9.25 -20.10 17.05
N THR A 462 -9.64 -20.75 15.95
CA THR A 462 -10.71 -20.24 15.08
C THR A 462 -12.10 -20.81 15.35
N ILE A 463 -12.27 -21.95 16.06
CA ILE A 463 -13.56 -22.65 16.18
C ILE A 463 -14.73 -21.78 16.69
N ALA A 464 -14.46 -20.78 17.53
CA ALA A 464 -15.49 -19.88 18.07
C ALA A 464 -16.05 -18.88 17.04
N GLN A 465 -15.32 -18.59 15.97
CA GLN A 465 -15.71 -17.65 14.90
C GLN A 465 -15.97 -18.37 13.57
N HIS A 466 -15.21 -19.44 13.32
CA HIS A 466 -15.16 -20.19 12.07
C HIS A 466 -15.16 -21.72 12.32
N PRO A 467 -16.23 -22.27 12.92
CA PRO A 467 -16.36 -23.71 13.16
C PRO A 467 -16.37 -24.54 11.86
N GLU A 468 -16.57 -23.93 10.69
CA GLU A 468 -16.61 -24.54 9.36
C GLU A 468 -15.26 -24.71 8.67
N TRP A 469 -14.21 -23.95 9.04
CA TRP A 469 -12.93 -23.90 8.30
C TRP A 469 -12.11 -25.19 8.32
N PHE A 470 -12.32 -26.04 9.33
CA PHE A 470 -11.50 -27.23 9.56
C PHE A 470 -12.40 -28.43 9.87
N LYS A 471 -12.07 -29.57 9.27
CA LYS A 471 -12.77 -30.85 9.49
C LYS A 471 -11.83 -31.87 10.13
N ALA A 472 -12.39 -32.70 11.02
CA ALA A 472 -11.70 -33.86 11.55
C ALA A 472 -11.52 -34.91 10.45
N VAL A 473 -10.32 -35.49 10.35
CA VAL A 473 -9.99 -36.58 9.43
C VAL A 473 -9.18 -37.63 10.19
N GLY A 474 -9.61 -38.88 10.09
CA GLY A 474 -9.13 -39.94 10.98
C GLY A 474 -9.54 -39.71 12.44
N GLY A 475 -8.87 -40.41 13.34
CA GLY A 475 -9.31 -40.55 14.73
C GLY A 475 -10.26 -41.74 14.91
N GLY A 476 -10.28 -42.27 16.13
CA GLY A 476 -11.09 -43.44 16.52
C GLY A 476 -11.07 -43.59 18.03
N ARG A 477 -11.61 -44.69 18.57
CA ARG A 477 -11.78 -44.90 20.03
C ARG A 477 -10.49 -44.77 20.89
N SER A 478 -9.31 -44.75 20.28
CA SER A 478 -8.00 -44.65 20.96
C SER A 478 -7.00 -43.69 20.28
N ARG A 479 -7.44 -42.83 19.36
CA ARG A 479 -6.57 -41.80 18.74
C ARG A 479 -7.36 -40.51 18.48
N SER A 480 -6.78 -39.38 18.89
CA SER A 480 -7.27 -38.04 18.54
C SER A 480 -7.40 -37.87 17.02
N PRO A 481 -8.40 -37.12 16.52
CA PRO A 481 -8.50 -36.80 15.11
C PRO A 481 -7.39 -35.83 14.69
N ASN A 482 -6.94 -35.95 13.43
CA ASN A 482 -6.21 -34.85 12.79
C ASN A 482 -7.22 -33.84 12.24
N PHE A 483 -6.79 -32.60 12.06
CA PHE A 483 -7.58 -31.58 11.37
C PHE A 483 -6.97 -31.25 10.01
N VAL A 484 -7.83 -31.03 9.01
CA VAL A 484 -7.43 -30.51 7.68
C VAL A 484 -8.34 -29.37 7.28
N LEU A 485 -7.86 -28.51 6.39
CA LEU A 485 -8.64 -27.39 5.87
C LEU A 485 -9.89 -27.91 5.14
N ASN A 486 -11.03 -27.28 5.39
CA ASN A 486 -12.31 -27.67 4.84
C ASN A 486 -12.65 -26.90 3.55
N PHE A 487 -11.69 -26.79 2.64
CA PHE A 487 -11.90 -26.19 1.33
C PHE A 487 -12.00 -27.28 0.24
N PRO A 488 -12.90 -27.15 -0.74
CA PRO A 488 -14.01 -26.20 -0.80
C PRO A 488 -15.20 -26.65 0.05
N THR A 489 -15.95 -25.70 0.61
CA THR A 489 -17.24 -25.97 1.26
C THR A 489 -18.37 -26.11 0.22
N PRO A 490 -19.59 -26.51 0.62
CA PRO A 490 -20.77 -26.40 -0.24
C PRO A 490 -21.01 -24.97 -0.74
N GLN A 491 -20.75 -23.96 0.10
CA GLN A 491 -20.96 -22.54 -0.19
C GLN A 491 -19.84 -21.89 -1.02
N THR A 492 -18.63 -22.47 -1.08
CA THR A 492 -17.53 -21.95 -1.90
C THR A 492 -17.95 -21.79 -3.37
N GLN A 493 -17.72 -20.62 -3.95
CA GLN A 493 -18.16 -20.28 -5.31
C GLN A 493 -17.40 -21.08 -6.39
N LYS A 494 -18.04 -21.38 -7.53
CA LYS A 494 -17.42 -22.14 -8.64
C LYS A 494 -16.13 -21.48 -9.18
N GLN A 495 -16.08 -20.14 -9.21
CA GLN A 495 -14.89 -19.38 -9.60
C GLN A 495 -13.73 -19.60 -8.61
N SER A 496 -14.00 -19.48 -7.31
CA SER A 496 -13.05 -19.78 -6.23
C SER A 496 -12.47 -21.20 -6.34
N LYS A 497 -13.33 -22.22 -6.50
CA LYS A 497 -12.88 -23.61 -6.70
C LYS A 497 -11.95 -23.75 -7.91
N LYS A 498 -12.30 -23.12 -9.04
CA LYS A 498 -11.48 -23.12 -10.27
C LYS A 498 -10.14 -22.42 -10.04
N TYR A 499 -10.14 -21.23 -9.43
CA TYR A 499 -8.96 -20.41 -9.22
C TYR A 499 -7.93 -21.12 -8.32
N VAL A 500 -8.35 -21.58 -7.13
CA VAL A 500 -7.50 -22.37 -6.23
C VAL A 500 -7.03 -23.67 -6.90
N SER A 501 -7.87 -24.35 -7.70
CA SER A 501 -7.45 -25.56 -8.42
C SER A 501 -6.42 -25.31 -9.54
N GLY A 502 -6.35 -24.09 -10.06
CA GLY A 502 -5.43 -23.68 -11.14
C GLY A 502 -4.10 -23.10 -10.64
N MET A 503 -3.92 -22.94 -9.33
CA MET A 503 -2.66 -22.51 -8.75
C MET A 503 -1.57 -23.56 -8.92
N ARG A 504 -0.33 -23.08 -9.04
CA ARG A 504 0.90 -23.88 -9.20
C ARG A 504 1.69 -23.87 -7.90
N LYS A 505 2.58 -24.86 -7.69
CA LYS A 505 3.47 -24.86 -6.51
C LYS A 505 4.52 -23.77 -6.64
N LEU A 506 5.13 -23.37 -5.52
CA LEU A 506 6.22 -22.39 -5.50
C LEU A 506 7.39 -22.78 -6.41
N SER A 507 7.74 -24.07 -6.44
CA SER A 507 8.72 -24.67 -7.36
C SER A 507 8.41 -24.37 -8.83
N ASP A 508 7.14 -24.48 -9.21
CA ASP A 508 6.68 -24.40 -10.59
C ASP A 508 6.44 -22.93 -10.99
N ILE A 509 6.20 -22.05 -10.00
CA ILE A 509 6.12 -20.59 -10.18
C ILE A 509 7.52 -20.01 -10.44
N ILE A 510 8.50 -20.39 -9.61
CA ILE A 510 9.88 -19.89 -9.70
C ILE A 510 10.65 -20.53 -10.86
N SER A 511 10.38 -21.80 -11.16
CA SER A 511 11.06 -22.63 -12.18
C SER A 511 12.58 -22.67 -11.97
N PRO A 512 13.12 -23.54 -11.11
CA PRO A 512 14.53 -23.60 -10.71
C PRO A 512 15.49 -24.15 -11.80
N SER A 513 15.46 -23.55 -13.00
CA SER A 513 16.24 -23.92 -14.19
C SER A 513 17.75 -23.79 -14.05
N ASP A 514 18.20 -22.99 -13.09
CA ASP A 514 19.59 -22.56 -12.92
C ASP A 514 19.93 -22.36 -11.42
N PRO A 515 21.21 -22.31 -11.04
CA PRO A 515 21.62 -22.18 -9.64
C PRO A 515 21.14 -20.90 -8.94
N ALA A 516 20.86 -19.81 -9.67
CA ALA A 516 20.35 -18.58 -9.08
C ALA A 516 18.86 -18.71 -8.74
N ARG A 517 18.05 -19.27 -9.64
CA ARG A 517 16.63 -19.61 -9.37
C ARG A 517 16.47 -20.70 -8.32
N GLN A 518 17.38 -21.68 -8.25
CA GLN A 518 17.42 -22.67 -7.17
C GLN A 518 17.65 -22.02 -5.80
N ARG A 519 18.63 -21.11 -5.70
CA ARG A 519 18.89 -20.36 -4.46
C ARG A 519 17.75 -19.38 -4.13
N PHE A 520 17.11 -18.78 -5.13
CA PHE A 520 15.93 -17.93 -4.93
C PHE A 520 14.73 -18.72 -4.41
N LEU A 521 14.44 -19.89 -4.99
CA LEU A 521 13.42 -20.83 -4.50
C LEU A 521 13.66 -21.19 -3.03
N SER A 522 14.89 -21.58 -2.68
CA SER A 522 15.26 -21.93 -1.31
C SER A 522 15.10 -20.76 -0.32
N LEU A 523 15.35 -19.52 -0.74
CA LEU A 523 15.07 -18.33 0.08
C LEU A 523 13.56 -18.16 0.29
N CYS A 524 12.76 -18.21 -0.78
CA CYS A 524 11.30 -18.09 -0.71
C CYS A 524 10.67 -19.22 0.13
N GLU A 525 11.13 -20.47 -0.01
CA GLU A 525 10.71 -21.61 0.82
C GLU A 525 11.06 -21.46 2.30
N GLY A 526 12.12 -20.71 2.62
CA GLY A 526 12.47 -20.34 4.00
C GLY A 526 11.62 -19.20 4.56
N LEU A 527 11.26 -18.22 3.72
CA LEU A 527 10.41 -17.07 4.07
C LEU A 527 8.91 -17.42 4.17
N LEU A 528 8.44 -18.40 3.39
CA LEU A 528 7.01 -18.73 3.24
C LEU A 528 6.63 -20.03 3.98
N ARG A 529 7.26 -20.29 5.13
CA ARG A 529 6.94 -21.45 5.97
C ARG A 529 5.65 -21.24 6.77
N TRP A 530 4.86 -22.32 6.86
CA TRP A 530 3.65 -22.40 7.69
C TRP A 530 3.96 -22.12 9.16
N GLU A 531 4.90 -22.85 9.76
CA GLU A 531 5.34 -22.62 11.14
C GLU A 531 6.22 -21.36 11.22
N ARG A 532 5.69 -20.30 11.83
CA ARG A 532 6.39 -19.01 12.02
C ARG A 532 7.71 -19.16 12.77
N GLU A 533 7.82 -20.14 13.66
CA GLU A 533 9.02 -20.49 14.44
C GLU A 533 10.10 -21.18 13.59
N LYS A 534 9.73 -21.78 12.44
CA LYS A 534 10.67 -22.41 11.49
C LYS A 534 11.01 -21.50 10.31
N ARG A 535 10.30 -20.38 10.15
CA ARG A 535 10.49 -19.37 9.11
C ARG A 535 11.86 -18.69 9.27
N LEU A 536 12.51 -18.31 8.18
CA LEU A 536 13.79 -17.60 8.25
C LEU A 536 13.61 -16.29 9.02
N THR A 537 14.42 -16.10 10.07
CA THR A 537 14.63 -14.77 10.66
C THR A 537 15.35 -13.87 9.67
N VAL A 538 15.21 -12.56 9.82
CA VAL A 538 15.87 -11.57 8.94
C VAL A 538 17.40 -11.71 8.92
N HIS A 539 18.00 -12.16 10.03
CA HIS A 539 19.42 -12.49 10.13
C HIS A 539 19.81 -13.68 9.24
N GLN A 540 19.06 -14.78 9.32
CA GLN A 540 19.31 -15.98 8.50
C GLN A 540 19.00 -15.72 7.01
N ALA A 541 18.01 -14.88 6.72
CA ALA A 541 17.68 -14.46 5.36
C ALA A 541 18.81 -13.62 4.73
N LEU A 542 19.37 -12.63 5.45
CA LEU A 542 20.51 -11.84 4.96
C LEU A 542 21.77 -12.69 4.71
N ALA A 543 21.96 -13.77 5.47
CA ALA A 543 23.04 -14.74 5.32
C ALA A 543 22.71 -15.89 4.34
N HIS A 544 21.62 -15.80 3.57
CA HIS A 544 21.20 -16.88 2.67
C HIS A 544 22.06 -16.94 1.39
N PRO A 545 22.50 -18.12 0.91
CA PRO A 545 23.37 -18.26 -0.26
C PRO A 545 22.86 -17.66 -1.58
N PHE A 546 21.60 -17.26 -1.67
CA PHE A 546 21.08 -16.44 -2.77
C PHE A 546 21.78 -15.08 -2.89
N PHE A 547 22.36 -14.58 -1.81
CA PHE A 547 23.08 -13.31 -1.79
C PHE A 547 24.55 -13.41 -2.16
N ASP A 548 25.10 -14.61 -2.35
CA ASP A 548 26.51 -14.84 -2.69
C ASP A 548 26.72 -15.23 -4.17
N ILE A 549 25.64 -15.49 -4.91
CA ILE A 549 25.70 -15.84 -6.33
C ILE A 549 25.62 -14.59 -7.21
N ALA A 550 26.54 -14.45 -8.15
CA ALA A 550 26.45 -13.45 -9.21
C ALA A 550 25.30 -13.83 -10.17
N ILE A 551 24.45 -12.85 -10.50
CA ILE A 551 23.32 -13.04 -11.42
C ILE A 551 23.57 -12.19 -12.66
N GLU A 552 24.12 -12.84 -13.69
CA GLU A 552 24.27 -12.25 -15.03
C GLU A 552 22.94 -12.36 -15.78
N ASP A 553 22.03 -11.41 -15.53
CA ASP A 553 20.97 -11.09 -16.47
C ASP A 553 21.27 -9.78 -17.21
N ASP A 554 21.01 -9.79 -18.52
CA ASP A 554 21.15 -8.68 -19.45
C ASP A 554 19.95 -7.71 -19.39
N GLY A 555 19.12 -7.84 -18.35
CA GLY A 555 17.78 -7.26 -18.28
C GLY A 555 16.76 -7.87 -19.26
N THR A 556 17.18 -8.55 -20.35
CA THR A 556 16.29 -9.07 -21.40
C THR A 556 15.76 -10.48 -21.09
N THR A 557 16.52 -11.26 -20.32
CA THR A 557 16.34 -12.69 -20.02
C THR A 557 15.15 -13.04 -19.12
N TYR A 558 13.94 -12.73 -19.58
CA TYR A 558 12.70 -13.35 -19.07
C TYR A 558 12.03 -14.21 -20.16
N GLY A 559 12.22 -15.53 -20.05
CA GLY A 559 11.66 -16.53 -20.96
C GLY A 559 12.55 -16.83 -22.18
N ARG A 560 13.71 -17.44 -21.93
CA ARG A 560 14.23 -18.45 -22.87
C ARG A 560 13.43 -19.72 -22.66
#